data_AF-A0A9W4B0U4-F1
#
_entry.id   AF-A0A9W4B0U4-F1
#
_cell.length_a   1.000
_cell.length_b   1.000
_cell.length_c   1.000
_cell.angle_alpha   90.00
_cell.angle_beta   90.00
_cell.angle_gamma   90.00
#
_symmetry.space_group_name_H-M   'P 1'
#
loop_
_entity.id
_entity.type
_entity.pdbx_description
1 polymer ?
#
loop_
_entity_poly.entity_id
_entity_poly.type
_entity_poly.pdbx_seq_one_letter_code
_entity_poly.pdbx_strand_id
1 'polypeptide(L)'
;MCEAAHTVTCDFVLDERDWTGREQRHRERVDGFLRSFRAPASEPHPVWDFLFTYYSLRPRQLRTWHPGFGVALAGDSAARYLVRSGYGRTPAGVTVSREYLTGRADTVRFIAGLLRATASRPARLNCFGLHEWAMVYRAPRVRHERVPLRLGAAGTDEVVESMPLRCSHFDAFRFFTKPATERNSEQLTRDGQIGSEQPGCLHAAMDCYKFAYKLGPLVDSALVMDCLELATQARELDMRASPYDLRDYGFEPIAIETPAGRSEYVRIQQHVAEQAAPLRERLTMACEQLLAAEGAGVMHEGTGAASAATSELGAVTRG
;
A
#
# COMPACT_ATOMS: atom_id res chain seq x y z
N MET A 1 -15.55 -3.65 -41.49
CA MET A 1 -15.36 -3.74 -40.03
C MET A 1 -13.87 -3.68 -39.77
N CYS A 2 -13.33 -2.47 -39.58
CA CYS A 2 -11.93 -2.27 -39.17
C CYS A 2 -11.93 -2.15 -37.65
N GLU A 3 -11.32 -3.10 -36.95
CA GLU A 3 -10.90 -2.94 -35.57
C GLU A 3 -9.88 -1.80 -35.51
N ALA A 4 -10.25 -0.68 -34.88
CA ALA A 4 -9.28 0.30 -34.44
C ALA A 4 -8.43 -0.35 -33.35
N ALA A 5 -7.25 -0.85 -33.74
CA ALA A 5 -6.23 -1.32 -32.83
C ALA A 5 -5.84 -0.14 -31.93
N HIS A 6 -6.37 -0.14 -30.71
CA HIS A 6 -5.98 0.80 -29.68
C HIS A 6 -4.49 0.56 -29.44
N THR A 7 -3.65 1.47 -29.93
CA THR A 7 -2.21 1.35 -29.80
C THR A 7 -1.87 1.64 -28.35
N VAL A 8 -1.80 0.58 -27.55
CA VAL A 8 -1.21 0.63 -26.21
C VAL A 8 0.25 0.98 -26.41
N THR A 9 0.64 2.21 -26.08
CA THR A 9 2.06 2.58 -26.00
C THR A 9 2.68 1.82 -24.84
N CYS A 10 3.40 0.74 -25.17
CA CYS A 10 4.40 0.17 -24.28
C CYS A 10 5.66 1.02 -24.40
N ASP A 11 6.07 1.64 -23.29
CA ASP A 11 7.26 2.49 -23.27
C ASP A 11 8.54 1.63 -23.27
N PHE A 12 8.44 0.39 -22.79
CA PHE A 12 9.54 -0.58 -22.76
C PHE A 12 9.09 -1.99 -23.10
N VAL A 13 9.94 -2.75 -23.79
CA VAL A 13 9.74 -4.17 -24.09
C VAL A 13 10.87 -4.97 -23.45
N LEU A 14 10.53 -6.02 -22.68
CA LEU A 14 11.48 -6.96 -22.12
C LEU A 14 11.51 -8.23 -22.98
N ASP A 15 12.71 -8.64 -23.38
CA ASP A 15 12.94 -9.94 -24.02
C ASP A 15 12.54 -11.10 -23.11
N GLU A 16 12.16 -12.24 -23.70
CA GLU A 16 11.73 -13.42 -22.98
C GLU A 16 12.74 -13.88 -21.93
N ARG A 17 14.02 -13.88 -22.26
CA ARG A 17 15.08 -14.30 -21.34
C ARG A 17 15.21 -13.33 -20.16
N ASP A 18 15.06 -12.04 -20.40
CA ASP A 18 15.24 -11.01 -19.38
C ASP A 18 14.11 -11.02 -18.36
N TRP A 19 12.86 -11.02 -18.83
CA TRP A 19 11.72 -10.96 -17.90
C TRP A 19 11.52 -12.27 -17.16
N THR A 20 11.79 -13.42 -17.77
CA THR A 20 11.75 -14.71 -17.06
C THR A 20 12.82 -14.78 -15.97
N GLY A 21 14.01 -14.22 -16.22
CA GLY A 21 15.04 -14.06 -15.20
C GLY A 21 14.62 -13.15 -14.03
N ARG A 22 13.92 -12.05 -14.31
CA ARG A 22 13.35 -11.16 -13.28
C ARG A 22 12.25 -11.85 -12.46
N GLU A 23 11.34 -12.57 -13.14
CA GLU A 23 10.29 -13.36 -12.50
C GLU A 23 10.87 -14.40 -11.54
N GLN A 24 11.93 -15.11 -11.95
CA GLN A 24 12.60 -16.10 -11.11
C GLN A 24 13.25 -15.46 -9.87
N ARG A 25 13.99 -14.36 -10.04
CA ARG A 25 14.57 -13.62 -8.89
C ARG A 25 13.51 -13.10 -7.92
N HIS A 26 12.38 -12.62 -8.44
CA HIS A 26 11.25 -12.20 -7.62
C HIS A 26 10.69 -13.35 -6.79
N ARG A 27 10.48 -14.52 -7.42
CA ARG A 27 10.02 -15.73 -6.72
C ARG A 27 10.98 -16.14 -5.61
N GLU A 28 12.29 -16.12 -5.86
CA GLU A 28 13.31 -16.44 -4.87
C GLU A 28 13.30 -15.46 -3.69
N ARG A 29 13.17 -14.14 -3.95
CA ARG A 29 13.04 -13.11 -2.91
C ARG A 29 11.79 -13.34 -2.06
N VAL A 30 10.64 -13.59 -2.70
CA VAL A 30 9.37 -13.87 -2.01
C VAL A 30 9.47 -15.15 -1.19
N ASP A 31 10.04 -16.21 -1.73
CA ASP A 31 10.19 -17.48 -1.01
C ASP A 31 11.15 -17.35 0.18
N GLY A 32 12.23 -16.58 0.03
CA GLY A 32 13.12 -16.21 1.14
C GLY A 32 12.37 -15.47 2.24
N PHE A 33 11.63 -14.43 1.88
CA PHE A 33 10.83 -13.65 2.82
C PHE A 33 9.79 -14.51 3.55
N LEU A 34 9.04 -15.34 2.81
CA LEU A 34 8.00 -16.20 3.38
C LEU A 34 8.58 -17.27 4.31
N ARG A 35 9.80 -17.78 4.05
CA ARG A 35 10.47 -18.70 4.98
C ARG A 35 10.79 -18.04 6.32
N SER A 36 11.15 -16.76 6.31
CA SER A 36 11.51 -16.01 7.52
C SER A 36 10.29 -15.54 8.32
N PHE A 37 9.23 -15.10 7.63
CA PHE A 37 8.13 -14.34 8.24
C PHE A 37 6.75 -14.96 8.05
N ARG A 38 6.66 -16.23 7.65
CA ARG A 38 5.38 -16.93 7.60
C ARG A 38 5.48 -18.24 8.34
N ALA A 39 4.73 -18.34 9.44
CA ALA A 39 4.62 -19.58 10.16
C ALA A 39 3.86 -20.64 9.32
N PRO A 40 4.14 -21.94 9.55
CA PRO A 40 3.31 -23.01 9.02
C PRO A 40 1.85 -22.81 9.44
N ALA A 41 0.90 -23.24 8.60
CA ALA A 41 -0.52 -23.02 8.86
C ALA A 41 -1.05 -23.66 10.17
N SER A 42 -0.29 -24.59 10.75
CA SER A 42 -0.59 -25.25 12.02
C SER A 42 -0.36 -24.36 13.25
N GLU A 43 0.45 -23.30 13.15
CA GLU A 43 0.84 -22.45 14.27
C GLU A 43 0.80 -20.97 13.85
N PRO A 44 -0.32 -20.27 14.04
CA PRO A 44 -0.41 -18.88 13.63
C PRO A 44 0.48 -18.00 14.49
N HIS A 45 1.23 -17.11 13.84
CA HIS A 45 2.18 -16.21 14.50
C HIS A 45 1.55 -14.82 14.69
N PRO A 46 1.38 -14.32 15.93
CA PRO A 46 0.61 -13.10 16.22
C PRO A 46 1.19 -11.82 15.61
N VAL A 47 2.50 -11.77 15.41
CA VAL A 47 3.19 -10.64 14.77
C VAL A 47 3.12 -10.73 13.24
N TRP A 48 3.67 -11.80 12.64
CA TRP A 48 3.90 -11.86 11.20
C TRP A 48 2.68 -12.21 10.35
N ASP A 49 1.77 -13.08 10.83
CA ASP A 49 0.58 -13.44 10.05
C ASP A 49 -0.36 -12.25 9.85
N PHE A 50 -0.24 -11.21 10.69
CA PHE A 50 -0.95 -9.94 10.52
C PHE A 50 -0.75 -9.36 9.12
N LEU A 51 0.47 -9.38 8.57
CA LEU A 51 0.78 -8.78 7.26
C LEU A 51 0.04 -9.46 6.10
N PHE A 52 -0.40 -10.70 6.27
CA PHE A 52 -1.14 -11.46 5.26
C PHE A 52 -2.63 -11.50 5.53
N THR A 53 -3.03 -11.54 6.81
CA THR A 53 -4.43 -11.61 7.21
C THR A 53 -5.10 -10.24 7.18
N TYR A 54 -4.49 -9.21 7.78
CA TYR A 54 -5.03 -7.84 7.79
C TYR A 54 -5.05 -7.23 6.39
N TYR A 55 -3.93 -7.33 5.67
CA TYR A 55 -3.83 -6.80 4.31
C TYR A 55 -4.39 -7.74 3.23
N SER A 56 -4.79 -8.97 3.56
CA SER A 56 -5.46 -9.90 2.65
C SER A 56 -4.72 -10.25 1.35
N LEU A 57 -3.39 -9.99 1.26
CA LEU A 57 -2.59 -10.44 0.13
C LEU A 57 -2.10 -11.86 0.38
N ARG A 58 -2.50 -12.81 -0.48
CA ARG A 58 -2.12 -14.22 -0.31
C ARG A 58 -0.69 -14.46 -0.81
N PRO A 59 0.09 -15.36 -0.19
CA PRO A 59 1.44 -15.71 -0.66
C PRO A 59 1.51 -16.11 -2.14
N ARG A 60 0.47 -16.77 -2.68
CA ARG A 60 0.39 -17.11 -4.11
C ARG A 60 0.34 -15.86 -5.01
N GLN A 61 -0.36 -14.81 -4.56
CA GLN A 61 -0.42 -13.54 -5.29
C GLN A 61 0.92 -12.84 -5.22
N LEU A 62 1.56 -12.79 -4.04
CA LEU A 62 2.87 -12.18 -3.86
C LEU A 62 3.96 -12.83 -4.75
N ARG A 63 3.90 -14.14 -4.98
CA ARG A 63 4.82 -14.88 -5.88
C ARG A 63 4.63 -14.57 -7.37
N THR A 64 3.53 -13.92 -7.75
CA THR A 64 3.36 -13.48 -9.14
C THR A 64 4.17 -12.21 -9.31
N TRP A 65 5.14 -12.25 -10.23
CA TRP A 65 5.89 -11.06 -10.62
C TRP A 65 5.06 -10.22 -11.59
N HIS A 66 5.17 -8.91 -11.47
CA HIS A 66 4.52 -7.93 -12.33
C HIS A 66 5.58 -6.86 -12.69
N PRO A 67 5.76 -6.54 -13.99
CA PRO A 67 6.73 -5.53 -14.41
C PRO A 67 6.25 -4.09 -14.20
N GLY A 68 4.97 -3.89 -13.86
CA GLY A 68 4.33 -2.57 -13.84
C GLY A 68 3.68 -2.23 -15.19
N PHE A 69 2.83 -1.19 -15.18
CA PHE A 69 2.22 -0.64 -16.39
C PHE A 69 3.28 -0.02 -17.31
N GLY A 70 3.06 -0.06 -18.63
CA GLY A 70 3.97 0.48 -19.64
C GLY A 70 5.08 -0.48 -20.09
N VAL A 71 5.19 -1.67 -19.50
CA VAL A 71 6.20 -2.68 -19.84
C VAL A 71 5.56 -3.90 -20.53
N ALA A 72 5.96 -4.19 -21.77
CA ALA A 72 5.54 -5.37 -22.51
C ALA A 72 6.50 -6.55 -22.33
N LEU A 73 5.94 -7.74 -22.19
CA LEU A 73 6.66 -9.02 -22.13
C LEU A 73 6.65 -9.67 -23.51
N ALA A 74 7.81 -9.78 -24.15
CA ALA A 74 7.95 -10.46 -25.43
C ALA A 74 8.01 -12.00 -25.27
N GLY A 75 7.84 -12.72 -26.38
CA GLY A 75 7.96 -14.17 -26.44
C GLY A 75 6.68 -14.95 -26.11
N ASP A 76 6.60 -16.19 -26.58
CA ASP A 76 5.40 -17.03 -26.48
C ASP A 76 5.03 -17.33 -25.02
N SER A 77 6.05 -17.45 -24.17
CA SER A 77 5.90 -17.63 -22.72
C SER A 77 5.05 -16.55 -22.04
N ALA A 78 5.01 -15.33 -22.60
CA ALA A 78 4.26 -14.22 -22.05
C ALA A 78 2.73 -14.47 -22.07
N ALA A 79 2.25 -15.38 -22.92
CA ALA A 79 0.84 -15.76 -23.00
C ALA A 79 0.26 -16.23 -21.65
N ARG A 80 1.10 -16.75 -20.73
CA ARG A 80 0.66 -17.15 -19.37
C ARG A 80 0.16 -15.99 -18.51
N TYR A 81 0.44 -14.75 -18.89
CA TYR A 81 -0.09 -13.58 -18.20
C TYR A 81 -1.52 -13.23 -18.62
N LEU A 82 -1.98 -13.70 -19.78
CA LEU A 82 -3.31 -13.34 -20.32
C LEU A 82 -4.48 -13.95 -19.53
N VAL A 83 -4.23 -15.02 -18.77
CA VAL A 83 -5.23 -15.58 -17.85
C VAL A 83 -5.36 -14.75 -16.56
N ARG A 84 -4.51 -13.74 -16.37
CA ARG A 84 -4.51 -12.87 -15.19
C ARG A 84 -5.30 -11.60 -15.50
N SER A 85 -6.08 -11.16 -14.51
CA SER A 85 -6.80 -9.89 -14.60
C SER A 85 -5.84 -8.75 -14.89
N GLY A 86 -6.22 -7.91 -15.86
CA GLY A 86 -5.50 -6.69 -16.20
C GLY A 86 -4.43 -6.82 -17.29
N TYR A 87 -4.22 -8.01 -17.87
CA TYR A 87 -3.26 -8.19 -18.96
C TYR A 87 -3.95 -8.33 -20.33
N GLY A 88 -3.30 -7.80 -21.36
CA GLY A 88 -3.75 -7.89 -22.76
C GLY A 88 -2.59 -8.10 -23.73
N ARG A 89 -2.92 -8.51 -24.97
CA ARG A 89 -1.95 -8.65 -26.06
C ARG A 89 -1.78 -7.32 -26.80
N THR A 90 -0.56 -7.07 -27.24
CA THR A 90 -0.16 -5.97 -28.13
C THR A 90 0.83 -6.51 -29.18
N PRO A 91 1.12 -5.77 -30.26
CA PRO A 91 2.17 -6.16 -31.21
C PRO A 91 3.55 -6.36 -30.56
N ALA A 92 3.82 -5.66 -29.45
CA ALA A 92 5.09 -5.76 -28.72
C ALA A 92 5.15 -6.92 -27.70
N GLY A 93 4.03 -7.60 -27.43
CA GLY A 93 3.93 -8.68 -26.44
C GLY A 93 2.73 -8.54 -25.50
N VAL A 94 2.81 -9.18 -24.33
CA VAL A 94 1.76 -9.13 -23.30
C VAL A 94 2.07 -8.05 -22.27
N THR A 95 1.14 -7.16 -21.98
CA THR A 95 1.32 -6.02 -21.06
C THR A 95 0.07 -5.79 -20.22
N VAL A 96 0.18 -4.97 -19.18
CA VAL A 96 -0.97 -4.49 -18.42
C VAL A 96 -1.81 -3.57 -19.31
N SER A 97 -3.10 -3.86 -19.45
CA SER A 97 -3.95 -3.15 -20.39
C SER A 97 -4.29 -1.73 -19.91
N ARG A 98 -4.48 -0.83 -20.87
CA ARG A 98 -5.00 0.52 -20.61
C ARG A 98 -6.39 0.49 -19.97
N GLU A 99 -7.26 -0.41 -20.42
CA GLU A 99 -8.59 -0.63 -19.84
C GLU A 99 -8.50 -0.93 -18.33
N TYR A 100 -7.53 -1.75 -17.92
CA TYR A 100 -7.31 -2.05 -16.51
C TYR A 100 -6.88 -0.81 -15.72
N LEU A 101 -5.98 0.02 -16.28
CA LEU A 101 -5.60 1.29 -15.68
C LEU A 101 -6.80 2.23 -15.53
N THR A 102 -7.57 2.44 -16.60
CA THR A 102 -8.77 3.30 -16.58
C THR A 102 -9.78 2.82 -15.53
N GLY A 103 -10.05 1.51 -15.46
CA GLY A 103 -10.93 0.93 -14.43
C GLY A 103 -10.41 1.05 -13.00
N ARG A 104 -9.15 1.45 -12.80
CA ARG A 104 -8.51 1.65 -11.50
C ARG A 104 -8.18 3.12 -11.21
N ALA A 105 -8.50 4.05 -12.11
CA ALA A 105 -8.08 5.46 -12.03
C ALA A 105 -8.44 6.12 -10.69
N ASP A 106 -9.64 5.88 -10.16
CA ASP A 106 -10.06 6.43 -8.86
C ASP A 106 -9.23 5.89 -7.68
N THR A 107 -8.86 4.60 -7.72
CA THR A 107 -7.96 4.02 -6.73
C THR A 107 -6.57 4.65 -6.81
N VAL A 108 -6.05 4.84 -8.04
CA VAL A 108 -4.76 5.49 -8.26
C VAL A 108 -4.79 6.94 -7.74
N ARG A 109 -5.85 7.69 -8.05
CA ARG A 109 -6.02 9.09 -7.62
C ARG A 109 -6.10 9.22 -6.10
N PHE A 110 -6.87 8.34 -5.45
CA PHE A 110 -6.94 8.29 -3.99
C PHE A 110 -5.58 8.03 -3.36
N ILE A 111 -4.85 7.01 -3.84
CA ILE A 111 -3.53 6.65 -3.32
C ILE A 111 -2.54 7.79 -3.53
N ALA A 112 -2.47 8.36 -4.73
CA ALA A 112 -1.59 9.51 -5.02
C ALA A 112 -1.86 10.68 -4.07
N GLY A 113 -3.14 11.06 -3.92
CA GLY A 113 -3.56 12.16 -3.05
C GLY A 113 -3.21 11.91 -1.58
N LEU A 114 -3.46 10.71 -1.08
CA LEU A 114 -3.16 10.31 0.29
C LEU A 114 -1.66 10.33 0.59
N LEU A 115 -0.84 9.71 -0.27
CA LEU A 115 0.61 9.62 -0.08
C LEU A 115 1.25 11.00 -0.16
N ARG A 116 0.84 11.84 -1.12
CA ARG A 116 1.33 13.22 -1.27
C ARG A 116 0.96 14.08 -0.06
N ALA A 117 -0.29 14.03 0.38
CA ALA A 117 -0.74 14.79 1.56
C ALA A 117 -0.02 14.34 2.83
N THR A 118 0.25 13.04 2.97
CA THR A 118 1.03 12.50 4.09
C THR A 118 2.48 13.00 4.04
N ALA A 119 3.12 12.96 2.86
CA ALA A 119 4.51 13.37 2.68
C ALA A 119 4.75 14.87 2.91
N SER A 120 3.75 15.73 2.67
CA SER A 120 3.92 17.18 2.75
C SER A 120 3.91 17.75 4.18
N ARG A 121 3.69 16.90 5.20
CA ARG A 121 3.57 17.32 6.60
C ARG A 121 4.87 17.11 7.37
N PRO A 122 5.16 17.93 8.39
CA PRO A 122 6.17 17.60 9.39
C PRO A 122 5.81 16.30 10.11
N ALA A 123 6.81 15.45 10.36
CA ALA A 123 6.58 14.18 11.05
C ALA A 123 6.13 14.40 12.51
N ARG A 124 5.09 13.67 12.92
CA ARG A 124 4.65 13.57 14.32
C ARG A 124 5.03 12.20 14.88
N LEU A 125 5.81 12.17 15.95
CA LEU A 125 6.36 10.95 16.59
C LEU A 125 5.85 10.74 18.02
N ASN A 126 4.78 11.43 18.41
CA ASN A 126 4.27 11.46 19.79
C ASN A 126 3.01 10.60 20.02
N CYS A 127 2.77 9.59 19.15
CA CYS A 127 1.76 8.56 19.40
C CYS A 127 2.29 7.46 20.33
N PHE A 128 3.60 7.18 20.28
CA PHE A 128 4.29 6.14 21.07
C PHE A 128 3.72 4.72 20.93
N GLY A 129 2.95 4.40 19.89
CA GLY A 129 2.32 3.09 19.74
C GLY A 129 1.08 2.89 20.62
N LEU A 130 0.57 3.95 21.27
CA LEU A 130 -0.60 3.88 22.16
C LEU A 130 -1.90 3.46 21.45
N HIS A 131 -1.92 3.36 20.12
CA HIS A 131 -3.06 2.85 19.39
C HIS A 131 -3.39 1.39 19.75
N GLU A 132 -2.41 0.52 20.00
CA GLU A 132 -2.68 -0.87 20.42
C GLU A 132 -3.26 -0.92 21.84
N TRP A 133 -2.80 -0.03 22.71
CA TRP A 133 -3.30 0.15 24.08
C TRP A 133 -4.75 0.63 24.09
N ALA A 134 -5.06 1.60 23.24
CA ALA A 134 -6.39 2.14 23.04
C ALA A 134 -7.41 1.11 22.51
N MET A 135 -6.96 0.08 21.79
CA MET A 135 -7.84 -1.01 21.31
C MET A 135 -8.29 -1.96 22.43
N VAL A 136 -7.61 -1.97 23.58
CA VAL A 136 -7.97 -2.82 24.74
C VAL A 136 -8.34 -2.02 26.00
N TYR A 137 -8.26 -0.70 25.95
CA TYR A 137 -8.60 0.20 27.06
C TYR A 137 -10.03 -0.01 27.57
N ARG A 138 -10.17 -0.40 28.84
CA ARG A 138 -11.45 -0.74 29.50
C ARG A 138 -12.28 -1.77 28.74
N ALA A 139 -11.64 -2.63 27.94
CA ALA A 139 -12.33 -3.67 27.21
C ALA A 139 -12.71 -4.84 28.14
N PRO A 140 -13.93 -5.38 28.06
CA PRO A 140 -14.33 -6.53 28.88
C PRO A 140 -13.65 -7.84 28.45
N ARG A 141 -13.08 -7.88 27.24
CA ARG A 141 -12.32 -9.01 26.69
C ARG A 141 -11.13 -8.50 25.89
N VAL A 142 -10.03 -9.24 25.95
CA VAL A 142 -8.81 -8.95 25.19
C VAL A 142 -8.98 -9.44 23.75
N ARG A 143 -8.60 -8.61 22.79
CA ARG A 143 -8.77 -8.88 21.35
C ARG A 143 -7.90 -10.03 20.84
N HIS A 144 -6.72 -10.20 21.42
CA HIS A 144 -5.80 -11.31 21.15
C HIS A 144 -5.82 -12.30 22.31
N GLU A 145 -6.84 -13.17 22.37
CA GLU A 145 -7.01 -14.14 23.48
C GLU A 145 -5.81 -15.07 23.69
N ARG A 146 -4.96 -15.24 22.68
CA ARG A 146 -3.77 -16.10 22.71
C ARG A 146 -2.51 -15.43 23.24
N VAL A 147 -2.52 -14.10 23.42
CA VAL A 147 -1.36 -13.33 23.87
C VAL A 147 -1.76 -12.50 25.09
N PRO A 148 -1.22 -12.78 26.28
CA PRO A 148 -1.62 -12.09 27.50
C PRO A 148 -1.18 -10.62 27.49
N LEU A 149 -1.82 -9.80 28.32
CA LEU A 149 -1.38 -8.42 28.56
C LEU A 149 -0.22 -8.43 29.56
N ARG A 150 0.89 -7.77 29.24
CA ARG A 150 2.10 -7.76 30.07
C ARG A 150 1.93 -7.05 31.42
N LEU A 151 1.02 -6.07 31.50
CA LEU A 151 0.67 -5.31 32.72
C LEU A 151 -0.71 -5.66 33.29
N GLY A 152 -1.38 -6.68 32.74
CA GLY A 152 -2.79 -6.93 33.01
C GLY A 152 -3.71 -5.79 32.55
N ALA A 153 -5.01 -5.93 32.81
CA ALA A 153 -6.02 -4.94 32.38
C ALA A 153 -5.82 -3.59 33.09
N ALA A 154 -5.69 -3.58 34.42
CA ALA A 154 -5.56 -2.35 35.21
C ALA A 154 -4.31 -1.53 34.82
N GLY A 155 -3.14 -2.17 34.72
CA GLY A 155 -1.93 -1.48 34.28
C GLY A 155 -1.99 -0.99 32.83
N THR A 156 -2.72 -1.70 31.96
CA THR A 156 -2.97 -1.22 30.58
C THR A 156 -3.82 0.04 30.56
N ASP A 157 -4.86 0.08 31.40
CA ASP A 157 -5.71 1.26 31.53
C ASP A 157 -4.96 2.47 32.11
N GLU A 158 -4.14 2.25 33.15
CA GLU A 158 -3.29 3.29 33.73
C GLU A 158 -2.35 3.94 32.70
N VAL A 159 -1.77 3.15 31.78
CA VAL A 159 -0.92 3.68 30.71
C VAL A 159 -1.70 4.60 29.77
N VAL A 160 -2.89 4.19 29.32
CA VAL A 160 -3.77 5.01 28.46
C VAL A 160 -4.29 6.26 29.19
N GLU A 161 -4.44 6.18 30.50
CA GLU A 161 -4.87 7.29 31.35
C GLU A 161 -3.75 8.32 31.58
N SER A 162 -2.50 7.86 31.68
CA SER A 162 -1.32 8.68 32.00
C SER A 162 -0.82 9.58 30.87
N MET A 163 -1.24 9.34 29.63
CA MET A 163 -0.72 10.04 28.43
C MET A 163 -1.83 10.38 27.43
N PRO A 164 -1.68 11.46 26.64
CA PRO A 164 -2.65 11.81 25.61
C PRO A 164 -2.61 10.84 24.43
N LEU A 165 -3.77 10.38 23.98
CA LEU A 165 -3.90 9.63 22.72
C LEU A 165 -3.85 10.61 21.54
N ARG A 166 -2.92 10.37 20.61
CA ARG A 166 -2.65 11.23 19.44
C ARG A 166 -2.59 10.44 18.13
N CYS A 167 -3.39 9.39 18.03
CA CYS A 167 -3.46 8.60 16.82
C CYS A 167 -4.00 9.48 15.68
N SER A 168 -3.30 9.45 14.55
CA SER A 168 -3.68 10.17 13.32
C SER A 168 -4.16 9.22 12.21
N HIS A 169 -4.06 7.92 12.45
CA HIS A 169 -4.26 6.85 11.47
C HIS A 169 -5.64 6.23 11.61
N PHE A 170 -6.54 6.51 10.66
CA PHE A 170 -7.95 6.09 10.79
C PHE A 170 -8.11 4.57 10.86
N ASP A 171 -7.28 3.83 10.11
CA ASP A 171 -7.37 2.36 10.04
C ASP A 171 -6.97 1.65 11.34
N ALA A 172 -6.24 2.34 12.23
CA ALA A 172 -6.03 1.92 13.62
C ALA A 172 -7.13 2.47 14.55
N PHE A 173 -7.44 3.76 14.43
CA PHE A 173 -8.43 4.43 15.28
C PHE A 173 -9.81 3.77 15.27
N ARG A 174 -10.27 3.26 14.12
CA ARG A 174 -11.58 2.58 14.00
C ARG A 174 -11.73 1.31 14.86
N PHE A 175 -10.63 0.87 15.49
CA PHE A 175 -10.61 -0.27 16.40
C PHE A 175 -10.50 0.12 17.88
N PHE A 176 -10.38 1.41 18.18
CA PHE A 176 -10.34 1.88 19.56
C PHE A 176 -11.62 1.48 20.28
N THR A 177 -11.50 1.23 21.59
CA THR A 177 -12.70 1.12 22.42
C THR A 177 -13.42 2.48 22.46
N LYS A 178 -14.73 2.47 22.68
CA LYS A 178 -15.50 3.72 22.78
C LYS A 178 -14.86 4.72 23.77
N PRO A 179 -14.48 4.34 25.01
CA PRO A 179 -13.80 5.26 25.92
C PRO A 179 -12.45 5.79 25.40
N ALA A 180 -11.71 5.00 24.62
CA ALA A 180 -10.45 5.45 24.02
C ALA A 180 -10.68 6.43 22.87
N THR A 181 -11.75 6.26 22.07
CA THR A 181 -12.08 7.23 20.99
C THR A 181 -12.29 8.63 21.54
N GLU A 182 -12.97 8.78 22.69
CA GLU A 182 -13.24 10.06 23.36
C GLU A 182 -11.96 10.74 23.89
N ARG A 183 -10.89 9.97 24.11
CA ARG A 183 -9.58 10.46 24.60
C ARG A 183 -8.61 10.85 23.48
N ASN A 184 -8.84 10.41 22.25
CA ASN A 184 -7.96 10.76 21.14
C ASN A 184 -8.06 12.26 20.82
N SER A 185 -6.93 12.88 20.53
CA SER A 185 -6.86 14.33 20.27
C SER A 185 -7.74 14.80 19.12
N GLU A 186 -8.06 13.90 18.19
CA GLU A 186 -8.92 14.16 17.04
C GLU A 186 -9.89 12.99 16.85
N GLN A 187 -11.15 13.28 16.48
CA GLN A 187 -12.11 12.25 16.06
C GLN A 187 -11.88 11.93 14.58
N LEU A 188 -11.21 10.81 14.31
CA LEU A 188 -10.87 10.45 12.94
C LEU A 188 -12.06 9.83 12.20
N THR A 189 -12.21 10.19 10.93
CA THR A 189 -13.21 9.61 10.03
C THR A 189 -12.54 9.07 8.77
N ARG A 190 -13.22 8.16 8.06
CA ARG A 190 -12.72 7.64 6.78
C ARG A 190 -12.53 8.78 5.77
N ASP A 191 -13.51 9.66 5.65
CA ASP A 191 -13.49 10.78 4.71
C ASP A 191 -12.39 11.79 5.06
N GLY A 192 -12.08 11.95 6.35
CA GLY A 192 -11.01 12.83 6.84
C GLY A 192 -9.60 12.25 6.70
N GLN A 193 -9.43 11.00 6.29
CA GLN A 193 -8.15 10.28 6.32
C GLN A 193 -7.01 11.05 5.62
N ILE A 194 -7.28 11.60 4.43
CA ILE A 194 -6.28 12.37 3.67
C ILE A 194 -5.75 13.57 4.48
N GLY A 195 -6.62 14.18 5.29
CA GLY A 195 -6.29 15.34 6.13
C GLY A 195 -5.50 14.98 7.39
N SER A 196 -5.70 13.79 7.95
CA SER A 196 -5.14 13.42 9.26
C SER A 196 -3.84 12.63 9.18
N GLU A 197 -3.63 11.78 8.17
CA GLU A 197 -2.44 10.89 8.10
C GLU A 197 -1.12 11.66 8.27
N GLN A 198 -0.19 11.07 9.03
CA GLN A 198 1.09 11.69 9.39
C GLN A 198 2.26 10.83 8.90
N PRO A 199 3.33 11.44 8.36
CA PRO A 199 4.45 10.67 7.79
C PRO A 199 5.31 9.99 8.86
N GLY A 200 5.23 10.43 10.11
CA GLY A 200 5.84 9.77 11.26
C GLY A 200 4.99 8.64 11.86
N CYS A 201 3.74 8.47 11.44
CA CYS A 201 2.92 7.37 11.93
C CYS A 201 3.48 6.03 11.42
N LEU A 202 3.68 5.09 12.34
CA LEU A 202 4.19 3.75 12.03
C LEU A 202 3.31 3.02 11.00
N HIS A 203 1.99 3.15 11.15
CA HIS A 203 1.02 2.56 10.24
C HIS A 203 1.00 3.22 8.86
N ALA A 204 1.30 4.51 8.75
CA ALA A 204 1.44 5.16 7.45
C ALA A 204 2.67 4.63 6.68
N ALA A 205 3.73 4.18 7.38
CA ALA A 205 4.83 3.46 6.77
C ALA A 205 4.41 2.05 6.32
N MET A 206 3.76 1.28 7.19
CA MET A 206 3.24 -0.06 6.86
C MET A 206 2.27 -0.03 5.67
N ASP A 207 1.43 0.98 5.59
CA ASP A 207 0.43 1.13 4.53
C ASP A 207 1.03 1.41 3.14
N CYS A 208 2.31 1.77 3.03
CA CYS A 208 2.98 1.80 1.73
C CYS A 208 2.91 0.43 1.05
N TYR A 209 3.02 -0.67 1.82
CA TYR A 209 2.77 -2.02 1.30
C TYR A 209 1.31 -2.21 0.90
N LYS A 210 0.36 -1.77 1.74
CA LYS A 210 -1.07 -1.85 1.45
C LYS A 210 -1.41 -1.22 0.10
N PHE A 211 -0.93 -0.01 -0.12
CA PHE A 211 -1.23 0.74 -1.33
C PHE A 211 -0.50 0.19 -2.54
N ALA A 212 0.76 -0.25 -2.39
CA ALA A 212 1.50 -0.87 -3.47
C ALA A 212 0.79 -2.15 -3.99
N TYR A 213 0.41 -3.09 -3.11
CA TYR A 213 -0.24 -4.31 -3.59
C TYR A 213 -1.68 -4.05 -4.10
N LYS A 214 -2.39 -3.04 -3.58
CA LYS A 214 -3.72 -2.65 -4.09
C LYS A 214 -3.67 -2.15 -5.53
N LEU A 215 -2.56 -1.56 -5.97
CA LEU A 215 -2.36 -1.18 -7.37
C LEU A 215 -2.13 -2.41 -8.27
N GLY A 216 -1.81 -3.56 -7.68
CA GLY A 216 -1.72 -4.84 -8.37
C GLY A 216 -0.68 -4.80 -9.50
N PRO A 217 -1.03 -5.22 -10.73
CA PRO A 217 -0.07 -5.28 -11.83
C PRO A 217 0.38 -3.89 -12.33
N LEU A 218 -0.26 -2.79 -11.89
CA LEU A 218 0.09 -1.44 -12.34
C LEU A 218 1.46 -0.98 -11.84
N VAL A 219 1.96 -1.54 -10.74
CA VAL A 219 3.26 -1.21 -10.14
C VAL A 219 4.22 -2.40 -10.21
N ASP A 220 5.51 -2.11 -10.29
CA ASP A 220 6.55 -3.13 -10.26
C ASP A 220 6.53 -3.88 -8.92
N SER A 221 6.57 -5.22 -9.00
CA SER A 221 6.64 -6.09 -7.82
C SER A 221 7.86 -5.86 -6.95
N ALA A 222 8.96 -5.32 -7.49
CA ALA A 222 10.11 -4.91 -6.69
C ALA A 222 9.73 -3.85 -5.65
N LEU A 223 8.93 -2.84 -6.02
CA LEU A 223 8.45 -1.81 -5.10
C LEU A 223 7.49 -2.40 -4.05
N VAL A 224 6.63 -3.36 -4.43
CA VAL A 224 5.76 -4.06 -3.49
C VAL A 224 6.58 -4.80 -2.43
N MET A 225 7.67 -5.46 -2.84
CA MET A 225 8.56 -6.16 -1.92
C MET A 225 9.34 -5.22 -1.01
N ASP A 226 9.86 -4.10 -1.53
CA ASP A 226 10.55 -3.08 -0.71
C ASP A 226 9.61 -2.53 0.38
N CYS A 227 8.36 -2.23 0.01
CA CYS A 227 7.34 -1.79 0.97
C CYS A 227 6.97 -2.88 1.98
N LEU A 228 6.91 -4.15 1.56
CA LEU A 228 6.59 -5.28 2.46
C LEU A 228 7.70 -5.49 3.49
N GLU A 229 8.96 -5.41 3.09
CA GLU A 229 10.11 -5.52 4.01
C GLU A 229 10.10 -4.41 5.06
N LEU A 230 9.78 -3.17 4.67
CA LEU A 230 9.57 -2.07 5.62
C LEU A 230 8.37 -2.32 6.53
N ALA A 231 7.26 -2.82 5.99
CA ALA A 231 6.06 -3.13 6.76
C ALA A 231 6.33 -4.19 7.85
N THR A 232 7.23 -5.14 7.60
CA THR A 232 7.70 -6.11 8.61
C THR A 232 8.43 -5.43 9.76
N GLN A 233 9.39 -4.55 9.46
CA GLN A 233 10.12 -3.80 10.50
C GLN A 233 9.18 -2.95 11.33
N ALA A 234 8.23 -2.28 10.67
CA ALA A 234 7.24 -1.46 11.33
C ALA A 234 6.29 -2.31 12.20
N ARG A 235 5.86 -3.48 11.72
CA ARG A 235 5.01 -4.41 12.49
C ARG A 235 5.73 -4.98 13.72
N GLU A 236 7.02 -5.22 13.63
CA GLU A 236 7.81 -5.63 14.80
C GLU A 236 7.79 -4.53 15.87
N LEU A 237 8.11 -3.29 15.51
CA LEU A 237 8.10 -2.16 16.43
C LEU A 237 6.71 -1.96 17.06
N ASP A 238 5.66 -2.04 16.23
CA ASP A 238 4.26 -1.92 16.64
C ASP A 238 3.92 -2.92 17.76
N MET A 239 4.29 -4.18 17.55
CA MET A 239 4.02 -5.25 18.50
C MET A 239 4.92 -5.21 19.73
N ARG A 240 6.20 -4.84 19.59
CA ARG A 240 7.13 -4.67 20.74
C ARG A 240 6.70 -3.55 21.67
N ALA A 241 6.05 -2.51 21.16
CA ALA A 241 5.53 -1.39 21.95
C ALA A 241 4.09 -1.59 22.47
N SER A 242 3.45 -2.69 22.09
CA SER A 242 2.05 -2.99 22.41
C SER A 242 1.87 -3.39 23.89
N PRO A 243 0.61 -3.51 24.39
CA PRO A 243 0.36 -4.01 25.74
C PRO A 243 0.52 -5.53 25.86
N TYR A 244 0.76 -6.23 24.75
CA TYR A 244 0.85 -7.68 24.69
C TYR A 244 2.23 -8.18 25.10
N ASP A 245 2.26 -9.31 25.80
CA ASP A 245 3.49 -10.02 26.15
C ASP A 245 3.87 -11.01 25.06
N LEU A 246 4.95 -10.71 24.34
CA LEU A 246 5.43 -11.48 23.19
C LEU A 246 6.78 -12.16 23.44
N ARG A 247 7.21 -12.27 24.70
CA ARG A 247 8.50 -12.88 25.06
C ARG A 247 8.60 -14.34 24.60
N ASP A 248 7.51 -15.09 24.71
CA ASP A 248 7.42 -16.48 24.21
C ASP A 248 7.53 -16.59 22.69
N TYR A 249 7.39 -15.47 21.96
CA TYR A 249 7.58 -15.36 20.52
C TYR A 249 8.92 -14.72 20.15
N GLY A 250 9.80 -14.47 21.14
CA GLY A 250 11.14 -13.91 20.92
C GLY A 250 11.21 -12.39 20.80
N PHE A 251 10.16 -11.66 21.23
CA PHE A 251 10.13 -10.20 21.17
C PHE A 251 10.24 -9.58 22.56
N GLU A 252 11.34 -8.89 22.81
CA GLU A 252 11.51 -8.09 24.03
C GLU A 252 10.66 -6.80 23.96
N PRO A 253 9.83 -6.52 24.99
CA PRO A 253 8.98 -5.34 25.02
C PRO A 253 9.78 -4.03 25.02
N ILE A 254 9.29 -3.04 24.28
CA ILE A 254 9.67 -1.64 24.43
C ILE A 254 8.65 -1.00 25.37
N ALA A 255 9.08 -0.79 26.62
CA ALA A 255 8.23 -0.35 27.72
C ALA A 255 7.86 1.16 27.63
N ILE A 256 6.92 1.51 26.74
CA ILE A 256 6.48 2.89 26.47
C ILE A 256 5.76 3.60 27.63
N GLU A 257 5.41 2.89 28.70
CA GLU A 257 4.98 3.47 29.97
C GLU A 257 6.11 4.22 30.67
N THR A 258 7.36 3.85 30.38
CA THR A 258 8.56 4.51 30.91
C THR A 258 9.08 5.60 29.96
N PRO A 259 9.72 6.67 30.47
CA PRO A 259 10.40 7.64 29.62
C PRO A 259 11.46 7.02 28.71
N ALA A 260 12.25 6.06 29.23
CA ALA A 260 13.31 5.39 28.47
C ALA A 260 12.74 4.58 27.28
N GLY A 261 11.68 3.81 27.50
CA GLY A 261 11.03 3.05 26.43
C GLY A 261 10.40 3.95 25.37
N ARG A 262 9.83 5.11 25.75
CA ARG A 262 9.37 6.11 24.76
C ARG A 262 10.51 6.68 23.93
N SER A 263 11.64 7.00 24.54
CA SER A 263 12.82 7.47 23.81
C SER A 263 13.35 6.42 22.84
N GLU A 264 13.41 5.15 23.25
CA GLU A 264 13.77 4.04 22.35
C GLU A 264 12.78 3.90 21.19
N TYR A 265 11.48 3.90 21.49
CA TYR A 265 10.42 3.82 20.48
C TYR A 265 10.55 4.92 19.44
N VAL A 266 10.69 6.19 19.87
CA VAL A 266 10.80 7.34 18.95
C VAL A 266 12.02 7.22 18.06
N ARG A 267 13.17 6.76 18.59
CA ARG A 267 14.38 6.55 17.79
C ARG A 267 14.16 5.54 16.66
N ILE A 268 13.51 4.42 16.95
CA ILE A 268 13.23 3.38 15.95
C ILE A 268 12.12 3.85 14.99
N GLN A 269 11.07 4.49 15.50
CA GLN A 269 9.98 5.05 14.69
C GLN A 269 10.51 6.07 13.68
N GLN A 270 11.43 6.94 14.09
CA GLN A 270 12.06 7.91 13.21
C GLN A 270 12.82 7.21 12.09
N HIS A 271 13.61 6.18 12.39
CA HIS A 271 14.31 5.40 11.37
C HIS A 271 13.32 4.75 10.37
N VAL A 272 12.22 4.16 10.84
CA VAL A 272 11.18 3.61 9.97
C VAL A 272 10.57 4.68 9.08
N ALA A 273 10.29 5.88 9.62
CA ALA A 273 9.74 6.99 8.85
C ALA A 273 10.72 7.50 7.77
N GLU A 274 12.01 7.55 8.08
CA GLU A 274 13.08 7.89 7.14
C GLU A 274 13.18 6.88 6.00
N GLN A 275 13.09 5.58 6.29
CA GLN A 275 13.06 4.52 5.27
C GLN A 275 11.74 4.53 4.45
N ALA A 276 10.63 4.93 5.07
CA ALA A 276 9.34 5.03 4.40
C ALA A 276 9.28 6.18 3.37
N ALA A 277 10.02 7.26 3.61
CA ALA A 277 9.95 8.46 2.78
C ALA A 277 10.26 8.20 1.28
N PRO A 278 11.40 7.57 0.90
CA PRO A 278 11.69 7.28 -0.50
C PRO A 278 10.73 6.26 -1.11
N LEU A 279 10.21 5.29 -0.34
CA LEU A 279 9.22 4.33 -0.85
C LEU A 279 7.88 5.00 -1.13
N ARG A 280 7.46 5.91 -0.24
CA ARG A 280 6.27 6.74 -0.41
C ARG A 280 6.39 7.61 -1.65
N GLU A 281 7.54 8.26 -1.85
CA GLU A 281 7.82 9.09 -3.02
C GLU A 281 7.77 8.25 -4.32
N ARG A 282 8.47 7.12 -4.37
CA ARG A 282 8.43 6.20 -5.54
C ARG A 282 7.01 5.75 -5.86
N LEU A 283 6.21 5.43 -4.84
CA LEU A 283 4.82 5.01 -5.03
C LEU A 283 3.92 6.17 -5.48
N THR A 284 4.12 7.38 -4.95
CA THR A 284 3.44 8.60 -5.43
C THR A 284 3.77 8.86 -6.89
N MET A 285 5.05 8.85 -7.27
CA MET A 285 5.49 9.05 -8.65
C MET A 285 4.90 8.00 -9.59
N ALA A 286 4.88 6.72 -9.19
CA ALA A 286 4.24 5.66 -9.96
C ALA A 286 2.75 5.97 -10.19
N CYS A 287 2.02 6.39 -9.15
CA CYS A 287 0.62 6.78 -9.31
C CYS A 287 0.44 8.01 -10.22
N GLU A 288 1.31 9.01 -10.14
CA GLU A 288 1.24 10.21 -10.99
C GLU A 288 1.51 9.87 -12.45
N GLN A 289 2.48 9.00 -12.73
CA GLN A 289 2.75 8.47 -14.08
C GLN A 289 1.55 7.69 -14.63
N LEU A 290 0.92 6.86 -13.80
CA LEU A 290 -0.30 6.13 -14.18
C LEU A 290 -1.45 7.09 -14.52
N LEU A 291 -1.65 8.16 -13.74
CA LEU A 291 -2.69 9.17 -14.02
C LEU A 291 -2.38 9.98 -15.30
N ALA A 292 -1.12 10.32 -15.54
CA ALA A 292 -0.70 10.99 -16.76
C ALA A 292 -0.92 10.09 -18.00
N ALA A 293 -0.55 8.80 -17.89
CA ALA A 293 -0.76 7.83 -18.94
C ALA A 293 -2.25 7.62 -19.24
N GLU A 294 -3.10 7.57 -18.21
CA GLU A 294 -4.56 7.46 -18.33
C GLU A 294 -5.14 8.65 -19.10
N GLY A 295 -4.81 9.89 -18.70
CA GLY A 295 -5.28 11.11 -19.36
C GLY A 295 -4.78 11.28 -20.81
N ALA A 296 -3.56 10.83 -21.12
CA ALA A 296 -3.03 10.87 -22.49
C ALA A 296 -3.81 9.95 -23.46
N GLY A 297 -4.43 8.88 -22.96
CA GLY A 297 -5.29 8.00 -23.77
C GLY A 297 -6.61 8.66 -24.18
N VAL A 298 -7.21 9.43 -23.27
CA VAL A 298 -8.48 10.14 -23.52
C VAL A 298 -8.31 11.23 -24.59
N MET A 299 -7.16 11.91 -24.62
CA MET A 299 -6.86 12.94 -25.62
C MET A 299 -6.73 12.38 -27.05
N HIS A 300 -6.27 11.13 -27.20
CA HIS A 300 -6.08 10.50 -28.50
C HIS A 300 -7.39 9.89 -29.07
N GLU A 301 -8.38 9.63 -28.22
CA GLU A 301 -9.75 9.22 -28.61
C GLU A 301 -10.65 10.42 -28.98
N GLY A 302 -10.31 11.64 -28.52
CA GLY A 302 -11.14 12.84 -28.70
C GLY A 302 -10.91 13.68 -29.97
N THR A 303 -9.91 13.38 -30.81
CA THR A 303 -9.59 14.19 -32.02
C THR A 303 -10.13 13.62 -33.34
N GLY A 304 -11.04 12.64 -33.29
CA GLY A 304 -11.58 11.93 -34.47
C GLY A 304 -12.85 12.53 -35.10
N ALA A 305 -13.17 13.82 -34.89
CA ALA A 305 -14.31 14.44 -35.58
C ALA A 305 -14.17 15.97 -35.72
N ALA A 306 -13.58 16.44 -36.82
CA ALA A 306 -13.97 17.70 -37.46
C ALA A 306 -13.34 17.88 -38.86
N SER A 307 -14.19 18.31 -39.79
CA SER A 307 -13.91 18.96 -41.08
C SER A 307 -13.79 18.07 -42.33
N ALA A 308 -14.96 17.70 -42.87
CA ALA A 308 -15.19 17.67 -44.31
C ALA A 308 -16.40 18.55 -44.62
N ALA A 309 -16.16 19.86 -44.79
CA ALA A 309 -17.12 20.76 -45.43
C ALA A 309 -16.55 21.10 -46.82
N THR A 310 -17.12 20.44 -47.82
CA THR A 310 -16.84 20.64 -49.24
C THR A 310 -17.22 22.06 -49.66
N SER A 311 -16.27 22.74 -50.30
CA SER A 311 -16.49 23.91 -51.12
C SER A 311 -17.01 23.45 -52.49
N GLU A 312 -18.19 23.92 -52.89
CA GLU A 312 -18.49 24.14 -54.30
C GLU A 312 -19.07 25.55 -54.47
N LEU A 313 -18.34 26.31 -55.28
CA LEU A 313 -18.63 27.66 -55.73
C LEU A 313 -19.25 27.62 -57.13
N GLY A 314 -20.26 28.46 -57.35
CA GLY A 314 -20.60 29.03 -58.66
C GLY A 314 -21.97 28.64 -59.20
N ALA A 315 -22.79 29.48 -59.81
CA ALA A 315 -22.88 30.94 -59.99
C ALA A 315 -24.12 31.18 -60.89
N VAL A 316 -24.66 32.42 -60.86
CA VAL A 316 -25.38 33.09 -61.99
C VAL A 316 -26.83 32.58 -62.26
N THR A 317 -27.92 33.36 -62.42
CA THR A 317 -28.19 34.78 -62.72
C THR A 317 -29.66 35.15 -62.42
N ARG A 318 -29.91 36.47 -62.36
CA ARG A 318 -31.16 37.24 -62.46
C ARG A 318 -32.37 36.58 -63.16
N GLY A 319 -33.55 36.88 -62.64
CA GLY A 319 -34.87 36.70 -63.27
C GLY A 319 -35.97 36.69 -62.23
#